data_AF-A0A962I2N5-F1
#
_entry.id   AF-A0A962I2N5-F1
#
_cell.length_a   1.000
_cell.length_b   1.000
_cell.length_c   1.000
_cell.angle_alpha   90.00
_cell.angle_beta   90.00
_cell.angle_gamma   90.00
#
_symmetry.space_group_name_H-M   'P 1'
#
loop_
_entity.id
_entity.type
_entity.pdbx_description
1 polymer ?
#
loop_
_entity_poly.entity_id
_entity_poly.type
_entity_poly.pdbx_seq_one_letter_code
_entity_poly.pdbx_strand_id
1 'polypeptide(L)'
;MQKRNLILIVAVVALLLLGWLLGRSGGTDDSVEGIGKPLLPGVAADVNQVTGLKLSGAGGEVIAEVRRDGEQWTVVSSHGYPADVSVVRRFLLALKDAVKRDVRTSKPERYASIGVEDPLENADAKGMLVELQGVAEPTRAIIGTYAAGGGDHTYARLADQPQSWLVSGNLIPEKTAGNWLARDLVDVPSSRVLSVAITDPDGKT
;
A
#
# COMPACT_ATOMS: atom_id res chain seq x y z
N MET A 1 -43.99 -25.96 -32.05
CA MET A 1 -42.65 -25.57 -32.56
C MET A 1 -42.03 -24.35 -31.84
N GLN A 2 -42.82 -23.44 -31.25
CA GLN A 2 -42.30 -22.22 -30.61
C GLN A 2 -41.46 -22.44 -29.32
N LYS A 3 -41.80 -23.42 -28.47
CA LYS A 3 -41.05 -23.68 -27.22
C LYS A 3 -39.61 -24.18 -27.44
N ARG A 4 -39.36 -24.94 -28.52
CA ARG A 4 -38.03 -25.47 -28.85
C ARG A 4 -37.11 -24.37 -29.38
N ASN A 5 -37.65 -23.43 -30.15
CA ASN A 5 -36.89 -22.27 -30.63
C ASN A 5 -36.62 -21.27 -29.50
N LEU A 6 -37.53 -21.13 -28.53
CA LEU A 6 -37.30 -20.29 -27.35
C LEU A 6 -36.15 -20.81 -26.48
N ILE A 7 -36.07 -22.14 -26.26
CA ILE A 7 -34.97 -22.76 -25.50
C ILE A 7 -33.62 -22.57 -26.21
N LEU A 8 -33.60 -22.69 -27.54
CA LEU A 8 -32.37 -22.48 -28.33
C LEU A 8 -31.90 -21.03 -28.26
N ILE A 9 -32.81 -20.05 -28.28
CA ILE A 9 -32.46 -18.63 -28.14
C ILE A 9 -31.90 -18.33 -26.75
N VAL A 10 -32.53 -18.85 -25.69
CA VAL A 10 -32.04 -18.66 -24.31
C VAL A 10 -30.66 -19.30 -24.12
N ALA A 11 -30.41 -20.48 -24.70
CA ALA A 11 -29.11 -21.13 -24.62
C ALA A 11 -28.02 -20.35 -25.36
N VAL A 12 -28.33 -19.78 -26.53
CA VAL A 12 -27.38 -18.93 -27.27
C VAL A 12 -27.10 -17.64 -26.52
N VAL A 13 -28.11 -16.99 -25.95
CA VAL A 13 -27.92 -15.78 -25.13
C VAL A 13 -27.10 -16.09 -23.87
N ALA A 14 -27.35 -17.22 -23.21
CA ALA A 14 -26.55 -17.65 -22.06
C ALA A 14 -25.09 -17.94 -22.43
N LEU A 15 -24.84 -18.56 -23.59
CA LEU A 15 -23.49 -18.80 -24.10
C LEU A 15 -22.78 -17.51 -24.51
N LEU A 16 -23.50 -16.55 -25.09
CA LEU A 16 -22.94 -15.23 -25.42
C LEU A 16 -22.65 -14.41 -24.15
N LEU A 17 -23.52 -14.46 -23.14
CA LEU A 17 -23.28 -13.84 -21.84
C LEU A 17 -22.11 -14.49 -21.11
N LEU A 18 -22.00 -15.82 -21.15
CA LEU A 18 -20.88 -16.55 -20.55
C LEU A 18 -19.57 -16.26 -21.30
N GLY A 19 -19.61 -16.20 -22.64
CA GLY A 19 -18.49 -15.80 -23.47
C GLY A 19 -18.07 -14.34 -23.24
N TRP A 20 -19.01 -13.44 -22.98
CA TRP A 20 -18.73 -12.05 -22.61
C TRP A 20 -18.15 -11.95 -21.19
N LEU A 21 -18.65 -12.74 -20.24
CA LEU A 21 -18.14 -12.80 -18.86
C LEU A 21 -16.71 -13.36 -18.81
N LEU A 22 -16.43 -14.38 -19.63
CA LEU A 22 -15.11 -15.01 -19.76
C LEU A 22 -14.15 -14.14 -20.60
N GLY A 23 -14.66 -13.47 -21.64
CA GLY A 23 -13.88 -12.60 -22.54
C GLY A 23 -13.37 -11.31 -21.91
N ARG A 24 -13.92 -10.93 -20.74
CA ARG A 24 -13.39 -9.81 -19.93
C ARG A 24 -12.01 -10.09 -19.33
N SER A 25 -11.50 -11.32 -19.43
CA SER A 25 -10.17 -11.73 -18.94
C SER A 25 -9.04 -11.64 -20.00
N GLY A 26 -9.33 -11.14 -21.20
CA GLY A 26 -8.32 -10.85 -22.23
C GLY A 26 -8.08 -9.36 -22.36
N GLY A 27 -7.18 -8.80 -21.55
CA GLY A 27 -6.75 -7.40 -21.65
C GLY A 27 -6.07 -7.13 -22.99
N THR A 28 -6.81 -6.53 -23.92
CA THR A 28 -6.30 -5.89 -25.13
C THR A 28 -5.51 -4.63 -24.77
N ASP A 29 -4.21 -4.62 -25.07
CA ASP A 29 -3.31 -3.48 -25.35
C ASP A 29 -3.21 -2.22 -24.45
N ASP A 30 -3.96 -2.09 -23.35
CA ASP A 30 -3.84 -0.91 -22.44
C ASP A 30 -2.58 -0.96 -21.53
N SER A 31 -1.87 -2.09 -21.50
CA SER A 31 -0.78 -2.31 -20.54
C SER A 31 0.47 -1.47 -20.85
N VAL A 32 0.74 -1.13 -22.12
CA VAL A 32 1.86 -0.23 -22.46
C VAL A 32 1.53 1.24 -22.17
N GLU A 33 0.25 1.62 -22.19
CA GLU A 33 -0.19 3.01 -22.03
C GLU A 33 0.05 3.59 -20.62
N GLY A 34 0.34 2.73 -19.64
CA GLY A 34 0.61 3.11 -18.26
C GLY A 34 2.07 3.47 -17.96
N ILE A 35 3.03 3.11 -18.82
CA ILE A 35 4.46 3.31 -18.56
C ILE A 35 4.77 4.81 -18.50
N GLY A 36 5.59 5.22 -17.53
CA GLY A 36 5.92 6.62 -17.29
C GLY A 36 4.85 7.41 -16.53
N LYS A 37 3.65 6.86 -16.35
CA LYS A 37 2.60 7.47 -15.52
C LYS A 37 2.84 7.13 -14.02
N PRO A 38 2.41 8.00 -13.09
CA PRO A 38 2.47 7.70 -11.67
C PRO A 38 1.71 6.43 -11.29
N LEU A 39 2.16 5.73 -10.23
CA LEU A 39 1.41 4.62 -9.65
C LEU A 39 0.07 5.12 -9.08
N LEU A 40 0.12 6.20 -8.30
CA LEU A 40 -1.01 6.86 -7.63
C LEU A 40 -1.11 8.32 -8.10
N PRO A 41 -1.81 8.61 -9.21
CA PRO A 41 -1.92 9.96 -9.78
C PRO A 41 -2.38 11.04 -8.79
N GLY A 42 -3.34 10.75 -7.90
CA GLY A 42 -3.82 11.69 -6.89
C GLY A 42 -2.72 12.14 -5.91
N VAL A 43 -1.86 11.21 -5.50
CA VAL A 43 -0.72 11.49 -4.61
C VAL A 43 0.38 12.25 -5.35
N ALA A 44 0.65 11.88 -6.60
CA ALA A 44 1.64 12.55 -7.44
C ALA A 44 1.28 14.02 -7.70
N ALA A 45 -0.02 14.30 -7.90
CA ALA A 45 -0.53 15.64 -8.12
C ALA A 45 -0.37 16.53 -6.87
N ASP A 46 -0.82 16.06 -5.70
CA ASP A 46 -0.66 16.79 -4.45
C ASP A 46 -0.63 15.87 -3.23
N VAL A 47 0.58 15.53 -2.79
CA VAL A 47 0.81 14.69 -1.60
C VAL A 47 0.29 15.33 -0.31
N ASN A 48 0.13 16.66 -0.25
CA ASN A 48 -0.31 17.34 0.97
C ASN A 48 -1.81 17.12 1.26
N GLN A 49 -2.56 16.67 0.25
CA GLN A 49 -3.97 16.30 0.38
C GLN A 49 -4.16 14.96 1.08
N VAL A 50 -3.09 14.16 1.25
CA VAL A 50 -3.19 12.91 2.01
C VAL A 50 -3.52 13.24 3.47
N THR A 51 -4.66 12.74 3.94
CA THR A 51 -5.14 12.91 5.32
C THR A 51 -5.09 11.62 6.13
N GLY A 52 -4.87 10.48 5.47
CA GLY A 52 -4.80 9.19 6.13
C GLY A 52 -4.03 8.16 5.31
N LEU A 53 -3.41 7.22 6.02
CA LEU A 53 -2.67 6.10 5.49
C LEU A 53 -2.99 4.87 6.34
N LYS A 54 -3.44 3.79 5.70
CA LYS A 54 -3.59 2.48 6.34
C LYS A 54 -2.74 1.45 5.63
N LEU A 55 -2.05 0.64 6.43
CA LEU A 55 -1.20 -0.45 5.99
C LEU A 55 -1.75 -1.76 6.52
N SER A 56 -2.07 -2.67 5.61
CA SER A 56 -2.51 -4.02 5.94
C SER A 56 -1.55 -5.06 5.38
N GLY A 57 -1.08 -5.95 6.27
CA GLY A 57 -0.27 -7.12 5.94
C GLY A 57 -1.12 -8.36 5.68
N ALA A 58 -0.46 -9.51 5.69
CA ALA A 58 -1.07 -10.79 5.37
C ALA A 58 -2.24 -11.13 6.31
N GLY A 59 -3.29 -11.74 5.76
CA GLY A 59 -4.52 -12.05 6.50
C GLY A 59 -5.28 -10.82 6.99
N GLY A 60 -5.02 -9.63 6.42
CA GLY A 60 -5.67 -8.39 6.81
C GLY A 60 -5.15 -7.75 8.11
N GLU A 61 -3.99 -8.19 8.62
CA GLU A 61 -3.36 -7.60 9.81
C GLU A 61 -3.11 -6.10 9.60
N VAL A 62 -3.65 -5.24 10.46
CA VAL A 62 -3.40 -3.79 10.40
C VAL A 62 -2.05 -3.49 11.05
N ILE A 63 -1.05 -3.16 10.23
CA ILE A 63 0.30 -2.83 10.70
C ILE A 63 0.35 -1.40 11.24
N ALA A 64 -0.25 -0.47 10.53
CA ALA A 64 -0.37 0.92 10.95
C ALA A 64 -1.59 1.57 10.30
N GLU A 65 -2.34 2.32 11.09
CA GLU A 65 -3.34 3.25 10.57
C GLU A 65 -3.02 4.64 11.12
N VAL A 66 -2.62 5.54 10.23
CA VAL A 66 -2.18 6.89 10.56
C VAL A 66 -3.17 7.89 9.99
N ARG A 67 -3.55 8.89 10.78
CA ARG A 67 -4.42 9.99 10.35
C ARG A 67 -3.82 11.34 10.69
N ARG A 68 -4.13 12.32 9.87
CA ARG A 68 -3.81 13.72 10.10
C ARG A 68 -4.96 14.38 10.84
N ASP A 69 -4.68 14.93 12.02
CA ASP A 69 -5.59 15.75 12.81
C ASP A 69 -5.01 17.16 12.92
N GLY A 70 -5.57 18.09 12.13
CA GLY A 70 -4.98 19.41 11.91
C GLY A 70 -3.56 19.34 11.36
N GLU A 71 -2.58 19.73 12.18
CA GLU A 71 -1.15 19.70 11.83
C GLU A 71 -0.41 18.46 12.35
N GLN A 72 -1.06 17.63 13.17
CA GLN A 72 -0.43 16.48 13.82
C GLN A 72 -0.79 15.18 13.10
N TRP A 73 0.16 14.25 13.02
CA TRP A 73 -0.09 12.89 12.57
C TRP A 73 -0.18 11.96 13.78
N THR A 74 -1.20 11.12 13.84
CA THR A 74 -1.43 10.17 14.93
C THR A 74 -1.65 8.76 14.39
N VAL A 75 -1.20 7.76 15.15
CA VAL A 75 -1.39 6.34 14.83
C VAL A 75 -2.64 5.84 15.54
N VAL A 76 -3.75 5.78 14.81
CA VAL A 76 -5.07 5.34 15.28
C VAL A 76 -5.03 3.89 15.78
N SER A 77 -4.30 3.02 15.08
CA SER A 77 -4.07 1.63 15.50
C SER A 77 -3.25 1.50 16.80
N SER A 78 -2.74 2.61 17.35
CA SER A 78 -2.02 2.69 18.62
C SER A 78 -2.67 3.71 19.56
N HIS A 79 -4.01 3.76 19.59
CA HIS A 79 -4.80 4.62 20.49
C HIS A 79 -4.55 6.13 20.30
N GLY A 80 -4.20 6.56 19.08
CA GLY A 80 -3.98 7.97 18.76
C GLY A 80 -2.61 8.50 19.18
N TYR A 81 -1.65 7.62 19.45
CA TYR A 81 -0.27 8.02 19.78
C TYR A 81 0.37 8.84 18.65
N PRO A 82 1.23 9.84 18.96
CA PRO A 82 1.90 10.63 17.93
C PRO A 82 2.69 9.78 16.94
N ALA A 83 2.49 10.01 15.64
CA ALA A 83 3.24 9.34 14.60
C ALA A 83 4.62 9.96 14.43
N ASP A 84 5.62 9.16 14.02
CA ASP A 84 6.88 9.68 13.51
C ASP A 84 6.62 10.35 12.15
N VAL A 85 6.50 11.67 12.19
CA VAL A 85 6.25 12.50 10.99
C VAL A 85 7.31 12.30 9.93
N SER A 86 8.56 11.98 10.31
CA SER A 86 9.64 11.72 9.37
C SER A 86 9.39 10.44 8.57
N VAL A 87 8.89 9.38 9.23
CA VAL A 87 8.54 8.10 8.59
C VAL A 87 7.36 8.28 7.64
N VAL A 88 6.28 8.91 8.12
CA VAL A 88 5.09 9.19 7.31
C VAL A 88 5.46 10.00 6.08
N ARG A 89 6.20 11.10 6.26
CA ARG A 89 6.60 11.99 5.15
C ARG A 89 7.48 11.28 4.13
N ARG A 90 8.50 10.52 4.57
CA ARG A 90 9.38 9.77 3.66
C ARG A 90 8.58 8.80 2.81
N PHE A 91 7.63 8.08 3.41
CA PHE A 91 6.81 7.11 2.70
C PHE A 91 5.87 7.77 1.69
N LEU A 92 5.17 8.84 2.07
CA LEU A 92 4.28 9.56 1.16
C LEU A 92 5.04 10.20 -0.01
N LEU A 93 6.26 10.71 0.20
CA LEU A 93 7.10 11.21 -0.88
C LEU A 93 7.56 10.08 -1.82
N ALA A 94 7.92 8.92 -1.28
CA ALA A 94 8.23 7.75 -2.11
C ALA A 94 7.05 7.33 -3.01
N LEU A 95 5.82 7.36 -2.47
CA LEU A 95 4.60 7.09 -3.25
C LEU A 95 4.30 8.18 -4.29
N LYS A 96 4.57 9.45 -3.97
CA LYS A 96 4.42 10.58 -4.90
C LYS A 96 5.32 10.40 -6.13
N ASP A 97 6.56 9.99 -5.91
CA ASP A 97 7.59 9.85 -6.96
C ASP A 97 7.56 8.47 -7.65
N ALA A 98 6.63 7.60 -7.25
CA ALA A 98 6.47 6.25 -7.76
C ALA A 98 5.92 6.27 -9.20
N VAL A 99 6.73 5.86 -10.17
CA VAL A 99 6.38 5.82 -11.60
C VAL A 99 6.41 4.40 -12.12
N LYS A 100 5.39 4.02 -12.92
CA LYS A 100 5.32 2.71 -13.58
C LYS A 100 6.42 2.61 -14.63
N ARG A 101 7.30 1.61 -14.51
CA ARG A 101 8.47 1.39 -15.38
C ARG A 101 8.27 0.25 -16.36
N ASP A 102 7.66 -0.84 -15.91
CA ASP A 102 7.48 -2.02 -16.73
C ASP A 102 6.18 -2.74 -16.37
N VAL A 103 5.58 -3.38 -17.37
CA VAL A 103 4.38 -4.20 -17.24
C VAL A 103 4.79 -5.55 -16.69
N ARG A 104 4.07 -6.04 -15.67
CA ARG A 104 4.27 -7.38 -15.10
C ARG A 104 3.04 -8.26 -15.33
N THR A 105 2.83 -9.25 -14.48
CA THR A 105 1.75 -10.22 -14.66
C THR A 105 0.38 -9.61 -14.36
N SER A 106 -0.64 -9.99 -15.13
CA SER A 106 -2.06 -9.78 -14.80
C SER A 106 -2.75 -11.06 -14.32
N LYS A 107 -2.00 -12.17 -14.25
CA LYS A 107 -2.49 -13.50 -13.86
C LYS A 107 -2.38 -13.69 -12.34
N PRO A 108 -3.49 -13.93 -11.62
CA PRO A 108 -3.49 -14.13 -10.17
C PRO A 108 -2.53 -15.20 -9.68
N GLU A 109 -2.43 -16.32 -10.41
CA GLU A 109 -1.56 -17.46 -10.06
C GLU A 109 -0.07 -17.10 -10.03
N ARG A 110 0.32 -15.94 -10.57
CA ARG A 110 1.69 -15.44 -10.60
C ARG A 110 1.97 -14.34 -9.58
N TYR A 111 0.97 -13.79 -8.90
CA TYR A 111 1.18 -12.67 -7.97
C TYR A 111 2.12 -13.03 -6.81
N ALA A 112 2.07 -14.27 -6.32
CA ALA A 112 2.93 -14.77 -5.24
C ALA A 112 4.44 -14.71 -5.52
N SER A 113 4.82 -14.69 -6.81
CA SER A 113 6.22 -14.60 -7.22
C SER A 113 6.81 -13.20 -7.02
N ILE A 114 5.96 -12.16 -7.02
CA ILE A 114 6.34 -10.75 -6.88
C ILE A 114 5.67 -10.06 -5.68
N GLY A 115 4.92 -10.83 -4.88
CA GLY A 115 4.27 -10.37 -3.66
C GLY A 115 3.14 -9.38 -3.85
N VAL A 116 2.42 -9.40 -4.98
CA VAL A 116 1.30 -8.47 -5.25
C VAL A 116 -0.09 -9.11 -5.07
N GLU A 117 -0.14 -10.19 -4.31
CA GLU A 117 -1.37 -10.83 -3.84
C GLU A 117 -2.13 -9.87 -2.92
N ASP A 118 -3.46 -9.98 -2.87
CA ASP A 118 -4.24 -9.17 -1.93
C ASP A 118 -3.99 -9.66 -0.48
N PRO A 119 -3.38 -8.85 0.40
CA PRO A 119 -3.10 -9.25 1.76
C PRO A 119 -4.36 -9.39 2.63
N LEU A 120 -5.49 -8.81 2.22
CA LEU A 120 -6.76 -8.96 2.94
C LEU A 120 -7.35 -10.37 2.77
N GLU A 121 -7.09 -11.02 1.64
CA GLU A 121 -7.67 -12.32 1.28
C GLU A 121 -6.68 -13.48 1.46
N ASN A 122 -5.39 -13.18 1.59
CA ASN A 122 -4.33 -14.19 1.64
C ASN A 122 -3.46 -14.05 2.89
N ALA A 123 -3.51 -15.07 3.75
CA ALA A 123 -2.74 -15.17 4.99
C ALA A 123 -1.23 -15.36 4.77
N ASP A 124 -0.82 -15.78 3.57
CA ASP A 124 0.58 -15.98 3.16
C ASP A 124 1.08 -14.87 2.24
N ALA A 125 0.32 -13.77 2.08
CA ALA A 125 0.69 -12.65 1.22
C ALA A 125 2.05 -12.05 1.64
N LYS A 126 2.91 -11.82 0.65
CA LYS A 126 4.26 -11.25 0.89
C LYS A 126 4.30 -9.73 0.84
N GLY A 127 3.29 -9.12 0.22
CA GLY A 127 3.15 -7.68 0.09
C GLY A 127 2.31 -7.05 1.20
N MET A 128 2.12 -5.74 1.09
CA MET A 128 1.23 -4.97 1.96
C MET A 128 0.27 -4.14 1.11
N LEU A 129 -0.97 -4.05 1.58
CA LEU A 129 -1.96 -3.13 1.04
C LEU A 129 -1.75 -1.76 1.67
N VAL A 130 -1.62 -0.76 0.82
CA VAL A 130 -1.57 0.66 1.15
C VAL A 130 -2.89 1.28 0.74
N GLU A 131 -3.59 1.87 1.70
CA GLU A 131 -4.84 2.62 1.46
C GLU A 131 -4.64 4.07 1.91
N LEU A 132 -4.94 5.02 1.02
CA LEU A 132 -4.79 6.44 1.28
C LEU A 132 -6.14 7.15 1.38
N GLN A 133 -6.19 8.22 2.15
CA GLN A 133 -7.37 9.08 2.28
C GLN A 133 -7.03 10.53 1.89
N GLY A 134 -8.03 11.26 1.41
CA GLY A 134 -7.90 12.69 1.07
C GLY A 134 -7.36 12.99 -0.33
N VAL A 135 -6.97 11.97 -1.10
CA VAL A 135 -6.51 12.10 -2.48
C VAL A 135 -7.51 11.51 -3.48
N ALA A 136 -7.41 11.92 -4.75
CA ALA A 136 -8.22 11.35 -5.82
C ALA A 136 -7.83 9.89 -6.11
N GLU A 137 -8.81 9.10 -6.58
CA GLU A 137 -8.60 7.71 -7.01
C GLU A 137 -7.56 7.58 -8.14
N PRO A 138 -6.83 6.45 -8.23
CA PRO A 138 -6.84 5.31 -7.31
C PRO A 138 -6.17 5.61 -5.96
N THR A 139 -6.76 5.13 -4.87
CA THR A 139 -6.27 5.32 -3.48
C THR A 139 -5.64 4.07 -2.86
N ARG A 140 -5.80 2.90 -3.52
CA ARG A 140 -5.41 1.60 -2.98
C ARG A 140 -4.37 0.91 -3.86
N ALA A 141 -3.21 0.60 -3.29
CA ALA A 141 -2.14 -0.10 -3.98
C ALA A 141 -1.55 -1.21 -3.10
N ILE A 142 -1.29 -2.36 -3.70
CA ILE A 142 -0.55 -3.45 -3.09
C ILE A 142 0.92 -3.27 -3.47
N ILE A 143 1.77 -3.16 -2.46
CA ILE A 143 3.22 -3.08 -2.60
C ILE A 143 3.81 -4.45 -2.33
N GLY A 144 4.50 -5.00 -3.33
CA GLY A 144 5.11 -6.32 -3.28
C GLY A 144 6.59 -6.29 -2.89
N THR A 145 7.34 -7.24 -3.43
CA THR A 145 8.76 -7.41 -3.12
C THR A 145 9.64 -6.44 -3.92
N TYR A 146 10.90 -6.30 -3.50
CA TYR A 146 11.92 -5.66 -4.34
C TYR A 146 12.12 -6.44 -5.64
N ALA A 147 12.39 -5.70 -6.71
CA ALA A 147 12.92 -6.32 -7.92
C ALA A 147 14.44 -6.55 -7.78
N ALA A 148 14.93 -7.62 -8.41
CA ALA A 148 16.36 -7.92 -8.44
C ALA A 148 17.13 -6.82 -9.19
N GLY A 149 18.29 -6.39 -8.67
CA GLY A 149 19.18 -5.41 -9.32
C GLY A 149 19.54 -4.16 -8.50
N GLY A 150 19.10 -4.06 -7.24
CA GLY A 150 19.31 -2.90 -6.37
C GLY A 150 17.98 -2.29 -5.95
N GLY A 151 17.88 -1.80 -4.71
CA GLY A 151 16.62 -1.38 -4.05
C GLY A 151 15.85 -0.21 -4.67
N ASP A 152 16.13 0.13 -5.93
CA ASP A 152 15.58 1.27 -6.65
C ASP A 152 14.26 0.94 -7.37
N HIS A 153 13.80 -0.31 -7.30
CA HIS A 153 12.54 -0.75 -7.90
C HIS A 153 11.75 -1.71 -7.01
N THR A 154 10.43 -1.50 -6.98
CA THR A 154 9.48 -2.31 -6.20
C THR A 154 8.37 -2.80 -7.11
N TYR A 155 7.90 -4.03 -6.92
CA TYR A 155 6.68 -4.50 -7.58
C TYR A 155 5.45 -3.89 -6.92
N ALA A 156 4.45 -3.49 -7.72
CA ALA A 156 3.19 -3.00 -7.18
C ALA A 156 2.00 -3.36 -8.08
N ARG A 157 0.81 -3.34 -7.52
CA ARG A 157 -0.46 -3.53 -8.24
C ARG A 157 -1.50 -2.60 -7.64
N LEU A 158 -2.26 -1.89 -8.46
CA LEU A 158 -3.45 -1.18 -7.96
C LEU A 158 -4.47 -2.22 -7.51
N ALA A 159 -5.03 -2.10 -6.31
CA ALA A 159 -5.81 -3.18 -5.68
C ALA A 159 -6.97 -3.64 -6.58
N ASP A 160 -7.66 -2.68 -7.20
CA ASP A 160 -8.83 -2.90 -8.04
C ASP A 160 -8.48 -3.22 -9.51
N GLN A 161 -7.20 -3.41 -9.84
CA GLN A 161 -6.75 -3.75 -11.19
C GLN A 161 -5.97 -5.08 -11.19
N PRO A 162 -6.16 -5.93 -12.23
CA PRO A 162 -5.38 -7.15 -12.35
C PRO A 162 -3.91 -6.86 -12.74
N GLN A 163 -3.66 -5.79 -13.48
CA GLN A 163 -2.31 -5.51 -14.00
C GLN A 163 -1.34 -5.10 -12.87
N SER A 164 -0.25 -5.87 -12.70
CA SER A 164 0.88 -5.49 -11.85
C SER A 164 2.01 -4.81 -12.63
N TRP A 165 2.88 -4.10 -11.91
CA TRP A 165 3.89 -3.21 -12.46
C TRP A 165 5.21 -3.35 -11.73
N LEU A 166 6.31 -3.10 -12.44
CA LEU A 166 7.55 -2.64 -11.83
C LEU A 166 7.46 -1.14 -11.66
N VAL A 167 7.77 -0.62 -10.47
CA VAL A 167 7.66 0.80 -10.13
C VAL A 167 9.01 1.31 -9.66
N SER A 168 9.33 2.58 -9.94
CA SER A 168 10.54 3.22 -9.40
C SER A 168 10.42 3.51 -7.91
N GLY A 169 11.56 3.45 -7.24
CA GLY A 169 11.72 3.72 -5.82
C GLY A 169 11.59 2.47 -4.96
N ASN A 170 12.12 2.61 -3.75
CA ASN A 170 11.80 1.73 -2.64
C ASN A 170 10.45 2.14 -2.05
N LEU A 171 9.44 1.31 -2.29
CA LEU A 171 8.09 1.54 -1.78
C LEU A 171 7.74 0.66 -0.59
N ILE A 172 8.68 -0.14 -0.06
CA ILE A 172 8.37 -1.07 1.02
C ILE A 172 8.12 -0.28 2.32
N PRO A 173 6.90 -0.32 2.88
CA PRO A 173 6.61 0.35 4.14
C PRO A 173 7.30 -0.30 5.34
N GLU A 174 7.38 0.45 6.44
CA GLU A 174 7.75 -0.07 7.76
C GLU A 174 6.75 -1.15 8.20
N LYS A 175 7.25 -2.36 8.42
CA LYS A 175 6.46 -3.56 8.75
C LYS A 175 6.12 -3.68 10.24
N THR A 176 6.72 -2.85 11.08
CA THR A 176 6.53 -2.90 12.53
C THR A 176 5.74 -1.68 12.97
N ALA A 177 4.60 -1.88 13.62
CA ALA A 177 3.73 -0.81 14.12
C ALA A 177 4.50 0.24 14.94
N GLY A 178 5.42 -0.21 15.81
CA GLY A 178 6.24 0.68 16.64
C GLY A 178 7.19 1.60 15.88
N ASN A 179 7.52 1.30 14.62
CA ASN A 179 8.36 2.18 13.79
C ASN A 179 7.58 3.38 13.24
N TRP A 180 6.25 3.35 13.30
CA TRP A 180 5.38 4.46 12.93
C TRP A 180 5.15 5.46 14.07
N LEU A 181 5.54 5.11 15.30
CA LEU A 181 5.35 5.92 16.49
C LEU A 181 6.53 6.87 16.69
N ALA A 182 6.26 8.11 17.12
CA ALA A 182 7.28 9.05 17.50
C ALA A 182 8.13 8.47 18.66
N ARG A 183 9.45 8.41 18.48
CA ARG A 183 10.36 7.80 19.46
C ARG A 183 10.88 8.78 20.51
N ASP A 184 10.73 10.07 20.26
CA ASP A 184 11.29 11.14 21.11
C ASP A 184 10.19 11.76 21.98
N LEU A 185 9.99 11.22 23.18
CA LEU A 185 9.15 11.86 24.20
C LEU A 185 9.94 12.64 25.27
N VAL A 186 11.28 12.71 25.18
CA VAL A 186 12.08 13.43 26.18
C VAL A 186 13.30 14.10 25.53
N ASP A 187 13.11 15.28 24.94
CA ASP A 187 14.19 16.28 24.89
C ASP A 187 14.16 17.02 26.23
N VAL A 188 14.98 16.58 27.19
CA VAL A 188 15.28 17.35 28.39
C VAL A 188 16.55 18.13 28.07
N PRO A 189 16.44 19.45 27.81
CA PRO A 189 17.61 20.30 27.73
C PRO A 189 18.42 20.12 29.01
N SER A 190 19.74 20.04 28.91
CA SER A 190 20.63 19.95 30.08
C SER A 190 20.37 21.07 31.12
N SER A 191 19.85 22.21 30.68
CA SER A 191 19.41 23.32 31.54
C SER A 191 18.20 23.03 32.42
N ARG A 192 17.43 21.96 32.17
CA ARG A 192 16.29 21.51 32.99
C ARG A 192 16.63 20.31 33.88
N VAL A 193 17.86 19.79 33.82
CA VAL A 193 18.34 18.77 34.77
C VAL A 193 18.74 19.46 36.06
N LEU A 194 17.86 19.39 37.07
CA LEU A 194 18.06 20.08 38.36
C LEU A 194 19.10 19.37 39.26
N SER A 195 19.18 18.04 39.19
CA SER A 195 20.23 17.25 39.85
C SER A 195 20.28 15.82 39.29
N VAL A 196 21.44 15.18 39.39
CA VAL A 196 21.63 13.74 39.13
C VAL A 196 22.15 13.11 40.41
N ALA A 197 21.41 12.15 40.97
CA ALA A 197 21.86 11.34 42.08
C ALA A 197 22.32 9.99 41.54
N ILE A 198 23.62 9.71 41.66
CA ILE A 198 24.21 8.40 41.36
C ILE A 198 24.43 7.70 42.70
N THR A 199 23.73 6.60 42.93
CA THR A 199 23.95 5.78 44.12
C THR A 199 24.79 4.57 43.72
N ASP A 200 26.08 4.62 44.05
CA ASP A 200 26.95 3.45 44.03
C ASP A 200 26.57 2.52 45.21
N PRO A 201 26.68 1.18 45.11
CA PRO A 201 26.28 0.25 46.18
C PRO A 201 26.97 0.50 47.54
N ASP A 202 28.10 1.21 47.55
CA ASP A 202 28.93 1.44 48.74
C ASP A 202 28.69 2.79 49.45
N GLY A 203 27.67 3.56 49.05
CA GLY A 203 27.08 4.60 49.90
C GLY A 203 28.02 5.73 50.37
N LYS A 204 29.02 6.11 49.57
CA LYS A 204 29.84 7.30 49.83
C LYS A 204 29.59 8.35 48.76
N THR A 205 28.99 9.46 49.19
CA THR A 205 28.80 10.70 48.45
C THR A 205 30.12 11.46 48.29
#